data_AF-A0A6C0KIK8-F1
#
_entry.id   AF-A0A6C0KIK8-F1
#
_cell.length_a   1.000
_cell.length_b   1.000
_cell.length_c   1.000
_cell.angle_alpha   90.00
_cell.angle_beta   90.00
_cell.angle_gamma   90.00
#
_symmetry.space_group_name_H-M   'P 1'
#
loop_
_entity.id
_entity.type
_entity.pdbx_description
1 polymer ?
#
loop_
_entity_poly.entity_id
_entity_poly.type
_entity_poly.pdbx_seq_one_letter_code
_entity_poly.pdbx_strand_id
1 'polypeptide(L)'
;MRGRVGVGSGTGTSLTARTLGNTGGEETHTLTVSEMPSHSHSLTRRANADNGTYDTNNGHQDESSAATTDREDLGPFNTSSEGSNTPHNVMQPFVVLRYLIKY
;
A
#
# COMPACT_ATOMS: atom_id res chain seq x y z
N MET A 1 14.85 -28.81 10.10
CA MET A 1 14.01 -27.68 9.66
C MET A 1 14.85 -26.40 9.79
N ARG A 2 15.39 -25.87 8.68
CA ARG A 2 16.27 -24.68 8.68
C ARG A 2 15.45 -23.48 8.23
N GLY A 3 15.24 -22.49 9.09
CA GLY A 3 14.49 -21.26 8.76
C GLY A 3 13.00 -21.49 8.43
N ARG A 4 12.35 -22.47 9.07
CA ARG A 4 10.93 -22.79 8.82
C ARG A 4 10.18 -22.98 10.11
N VAL A 5 8.94 -22.53 10.14
CA VAL A 5 7.97 -22.80 11.20
C VAL A 5 7.14 -24.03 10.80
N GLY A 6 6.92 -24.95 11.75
CA GLY A 6 6.08 -26.12 11.52
C GLY A 6 4.60 -25.74 11.44
N VAL A 7 3.87 -26.35 10.51
CA VAL A 7 2.41 -26.24 10.39
C VAL A 7 1.83 -27.65 10.51
N GLY A 8 0.74 -27.79 11.26
CA GLY A 8 0.04 -29.07 11.41
C GLY A 8 -0.46 -29.59 10.05
N SER A 9 -0.25 -30.87 9.79
CA SER A 9 -0.85 -31.53 8.63
C SER A 9 -2.34 -31.76 8.84
N GLY A 10 -3.14 -31.65 7.79
CA GLY A 10 -4.58 -31.92 7.86
C GLY A 10 -5.33 -31.61 6.58
N THR A 11 -6.55 -32.16 6.49
CA THR A 11 -7.48 -32.00 5.36
C THR A 11 -8.89 -31.68 5.88
N GLY A 12 -8.99 -30.68 6.75
CA GLY A 12 -10.27 -30.24 7.28
C GLY A 12 -11.19 -29.69 6.18
N THR A 13 -12.50 -29.90 6.33
CA THR A 13 -13.51 -29.39 5.39
C THR A 13 -13.39 -27.87 5.26
N SER A 14 -13.38 -27.37 4.01
CA SER A 14 -13.20 -25.95 3.68
C SER A 14 -11.85 -25.33 4.07
N LEU A 15 -10.86 -26.14 4.46
CA LEU A 15 -9.49 -25.69 4.67
C LEU A 15 -8.60 -26.12 3.50
N THR A 16 -7.52 -25.38 3.26
CA THR A 16 -6.46 -25.82 2.36
C THR A 16 -5.85 -27.12 2.91
N ALA A 17 -5.86 -28.18 2.11
CA ALA A 17 -5.18 -29.43 2.45
C ALA A 17 -3.67 -29.19 2.65
N ARG A 18 -3.13 -29.61 3.78
CA ARG A 18 -1.70 -29.55 4.12
C ARG A 18 -1.18 -30.96 4.37
N THR A 19 -0.53 -31.55 3.37
CA THR A 19 0.11 -32.87 3.48
C THR A 19 1.55 -32.75 3.98
N LEU A 20 2.09 -33.84 4.53
CA LEU A 20 3.45 -33.85 5.05
C LEU A 20 4.45 -33.52 3.93
N GLY A 21 5.39 -32.62 4.22
CA GLY A 21 6.40 -32.18 3.27
C GLY A 21 5.98 -30.98 2.41
N ASN A 22 4.70 -30.53 2.46
CA ASN A 22 4.35 -29.25 1.84
C ASN A 22 5.16 -28.09 2.46
N THR A 23 5.53 -27.14 1.62
CA THR A 23 6.22 -25.91 2.02
C THR A 23 5.49 -24.69 1.46
N GLY A 24 5.71 -23.53 2.06
CA GLY A 24 5.10 -22.26 1.66
C GLY A 24 5.44 -21.16 2.66
N GLY A 25 4.82 -19.99 2.47
CA GLY A 25 5.09 -18.78 3.25
C GLY A 25 6.14 -17.88 2.59
N GLU A 26 6.26 -16.67 3.13
CA GLU A 26 7.16 -15.60 2.65
C GLU A 26 7.75 -14.90 3.89
N GLU A 27 9.00 -14.46 3.83
CA GLU A 27 9.62 -13.69 4.93
C GLU A 27 9.28 -12.18 4.81
N THR A 28 9.23 -11.66 3.60
CA THR A 28 8.88 -10.26 3.29
C THR A 28 7.89 -10.18 2.15
N HIS A 29 6.77 -9.49 2.31
CA HIS A 29 5.77 -9.35 1.26
C HIS A 29 5.82 -7.96 0.62
N THR A 30 5.67 -7.87 -0.70
CA THR A 30 5.57 -6.60 -1.41
C THR A 30 4.12 -6.30 -1.74
N LEU A 31 3.54 -5.29 -1.11
CA LEU A 31 2.18 -4.88 -1.38
C LEU A 31 2.06 -4.29 -2.79
N THR A 32 1.22 -4.90 -3.60
CA THR A 32 0.89 -4.47 -4.95
C THR A 32 -0.30 -3.51 -4.95
N VAL A 33 -0.47 -2.74 -6.03
CA VAL A 33 -1.64 -1.86 -6.21
C VAL A 33 -2.95 -2.65 -6.17
N SER A 34 -2.97 -3.89 -6.69
CA SER A 34 -4.14 -4.77 -6.63
C SER A 34 -4.51 -5.25 -5.23
N GLU A 35 -3.60 -5.17 -4.27
CA GLU A 35 -3.84 -5.55 -2.86
C GLU A 35 -4.28 -4.36 -2.01
N MET A 36 -4.34 -3.15 -2.57
CA MET A 36 -4.87 -1.97 -1.90
C MET A 36 -6.39 -1.84 -2.11
N PRO A 37 -7.16 -1.42 -1.10
CA PRO A 37 -8.56 -1.08 -1.27
C PRO A 37 -8.76 0.04 -2.29
N SER A 38 -9.87 -0.03 -3.05
CA SER A 38 -10.29 1.07 -3.91
C SER A 38 -10.52 2.33 -3.07
N HIS A 39 -9.85 3.41 -3.44
CA HIS A 39 -9.96 4.72 -2.82
C HIS A 39 -9.88 5.80 -3.90
N SER A 40 -10.46 6.97 -3.64
CA SER A 40 -10.40 8.11 -4.53
C SER A 40 -10.18 9.40 -3.75
N HIS A 41 -9.39 10.31 -4.34
CA HIS A 41 -9.23 11.67 -3.85
C HIS A 41 -9.90 12.60 -4.86
N SER A 42 -10.82 13.44 -4.39
CA SER A 42 -11.40 14.50 -5.21
C SER A 42 -10.81 15.83 -4.77
N LEU A 43 -10.11 16.49 -5.69
CA LEU A 43 -9.59 17.84 -5.53
C LEU A 43 -10.22 18.72 -6.61
N THR A 44 -10.79 19.85 -6.20
CA THR A 44 -11.31 20.87 -7.11
C THR A 44 -10.25 21.96 -7.29
N ARG A 45 -9.82 22.19 -8.53
CA ARG A 45 -8.95 23.32 -8.86
C ARG A 45 -9.82 24.56 -9.05
N ARG A 46 -9.41 25.70 -8.50
CA ARG A 46 -10.14 26.97 -8.66
C ARG A 46 -9.23 28.07 -9.18
N ALA A 47 -9.79 29.00 -9.95
CA ALA A 47 -9.03 30.12 -10.50
C ALA A 47 -8.51 31.03 -9.38
N ASN A 48 -7.26 31.51 -9.48
CA ASN A 48 -6.75 32.52 -8.56
C ASN A 48 -7.17 33.92 -9.04
N ALA A 49 -7.73 34.74 -8.14
CA ALA A 49 -8.20 36.09 -8.47
C ALA A 49 -7.09 37.16 -8.40
N ASP A 50 -5.96 36.85 -7.74
CA ASP A 50 -4.85 37.79 -7.60
C ASP A 50 -3.94 37.77 -8.84
N ASN A 51 -4.31 38.55 -9.86
CA ASN A 51 -3.36 39.01 -10.89
C ASN A 51 -2.44 40.13 -10.34
N GLY A 52 -2.07 40.07 -9.06
CA GLY A 52 -1.48 41.21 -8.35
C GLY A 52 -0.69 40.82 -7.09
N THR A 53 0.58 41.22 -7.11
CA THR A 53 1.48 41.42 -5.96
C THR A 53 2.00 40.19 -5.20
N TYR A 54 1.33 39.03 -5.21
CA TYR A 54 1.85 37.82 -4.52
C TYR A 54 2.27 36.66 -5.43
N ASP A 55 2.00 36.73 -6.74
CA ASP A 55 2.46 35.73 -7.72
C ASP A 55 3.67 36.26 -8.51
N THR A 56 4.83 36.32 -7.85
CA THR A 56 6.07 36.78 -8.49
C THR A 56 6.89 35.66 -9.11
N ASN A 57 6.37 34.42 -9.15
CA ASN A 57 7.05 33.28 -9.72
C ASN A 57 6.23 32.71 -10.88
N ASN A 58 6.53 33.21 -12.07
CA ASN A 58 6.08 32.78 -13.40
C ASN A 58 5.89 31.24 -13.52
N GLY A 59 4.72 30.75 -13.11
CA GLY A 59 4.42 29.31 -13.07
C GLY A 59 3.16 28.88 -12.30
N HIS A 60 2.52 29.74 -11.50
CA HIS A 60 1.39 29.37 -10.64
C HIS A 60 0.09 30.14 -10.93
N GLN A 61 -0.41 30.05 -12.17
CA GLN A 61 -1.74 30.60 -12.50
C GLN A 61 -2.91 29.77 -11.93
N ASP A 62 -2.62 28.58 -11.39
CA ASP A 62 -3.59 27.64 -10.85
C ASP A 62 -3.22 27.32 -9.38
N GLU A 63 -3.82 28.02 -8.41
CA GLU A 63 -3.77 27.61 -7.01
C GLU A 63 -4.77 26.46 -6.79
N SER A 64 -4.27 25.29 -6.40
CA SER A 64 -5.09 24.12 -6.07
C SER A 64 -5.69 24.28 -4.66
N SER A 65 -6.62 25.23 -4.50
CA SER A 65 -7.34 25.40 -3.24
C SER A 65 -8.78 24.90 -3.36
N ALA A 66 -9.03 23.69 -2.85
CA ALA A 66 -10.38 23.17 -2.67
C ALA A 66 -11.21 23.96 -1.62
N ALA A 67 -10.58 24.88 -0.89
CA ALA A 67 -11.15 25.55 0.29
C ALA A 67 -11.96 26.82 0.00
N THR A 68 -11.82 27.47 -1.17
CA THR A 68 -12.43 28.80 -1.42
C THR A 68 -13.64 28.70 -2.35
N THR A 69 -14.88 28.77 -1.86
CA THR A 69 -16.10 28.55 -2.68
C THR A 69 -16.53 29.74 -3.53
N ASP A 70 -15.82 30.86 -3.43
CA ASP A 70 -16.09 32.15 -4.07
C ASP A 70 -15.42 32.32 -5.45
N ARG A 71 -14.81 31.26 -5.99
CA ARG A 71 -14.03 31.30 -7.24
C ARG A 71 -14.48 30.27 -8.27
N GLU A 72 -14.22 30.57 -9.55
CA GLU A 72 -14.54 29.70 -10.69
C GLU A 72 -13.89 28.32 -10.57
N ASP A 73 -14.69 27.27 -10.82
CA ASP A 73 -14.27 25.86 -10.80
C ASP A 73 -13.58 25.51 -12.13
N LEU A 74 -12.31 25.12 -12.05
CA LEU A 74 -11.47 24.76 -13.19
C LEU A 74 -11.41 23.24 -13.43
N GLY A 75 -12.25 22.47 -12.74
CA GLY A 75 -12.39 21.03 -12.87
C GLY A 75 -11.56 20.20 -11.89
N PRO A 76 -11.72 18.86 -11.94
CA PRO A 76 -11.04 17.92 -11.05
C PRO A 76 -9.54 17.78 -11.38
N PHE A 77 -8.74 17.52 -10.36
CA PHE A 77 -7.31 17.15 -10.50
C PHE A 77 -7.01 15.86 -9.73
N ASN A 78 -6.20 14.97 -10.31
CA ASN A 78 -5.81 13.70 -9.69
C ASN A 78 -4.47 13.84 -8.96
N THR A 79 -4.38 13.27 -7.76
CA THR A 79 -3.09 13.04 -7.10
C THR A 79 -2.33 11.94 -7.84
N SER A 80 -1.01 12.05 -7.97
CA SER A 80 -0.17 11.05 -8.64
C SER A 80 0.52 10.10 -7.66
N SER A 81 1.05 9.00 -8.22
CA SER A 81 1.86 7.94 -7.62
C SER A 81 1.21 7.11 -6.51
N GLU A 82 0.81 5.90 -6.89
CA GLU A 82 0.29 4.83 -6.05
C GLU A 82 1.34 3.73 -5.82
N GLY A 83 1.48 3.29 -4.56
CA GLY A 83 2.32 2.13 -4.19
C GLY A 83 3.83 2.39 -4.22
N SER A 84 4.54 2.00 -3.14
CA SER A 84 6.01 2.11 -3.07
C SER A 84 6.74 0.83 -3.53
N ASN A 85 6.00 -0.24 -3.84
CA ASN A 85 6.53 -1.59 -4.17
C ASN A 85 7.72 -2.02 -3.28
N THR A 86 7.71 -1.60 -2.02
CA THR A 86 8.78 -1.89 -1.07
C THR A 86 8.37 -3.09 -0.23
N PRO A 87 9.18 -4.17 -0.20
CA PRO A 87 8.88 -5.32 0.65
C PRO A 87 8.84 -4.95 2.13
N HIS A 88 7.91 -5.51 2.89
CA HIS A 88 7.83 -5.40 4.34
C HIS A 88 7.89 -6.77 5.00
N ASN A 89 8.49 -6.86 6.18
CA ASN A 89 8.53 -8.10 6.95
C ASN A 89 7.12 -8.59 7.30
N VAL A 90 6.84 -9.85 6.99
CA VAL A 90 5.58 -10.54 7.35
C VAL A 90 5.81 -11.67 8.36
N MET A 91 7.03 -11.83 8.86
CA MET A 91 7.29 -12.75 9.97
C MET A 91 6.81 -12.17 11.28
N GLN A 92 5.93 -12.91 11.96
CA GLN A 92 5.59 -12.67 13.36
C GLN A 92 6.83 -12.79 14.26
N PRO A 93 6.85 -12.21 15.47
CA PRO A 93 7.93 -12.43 16.43
C PRO A 93 8.19 -13.92 16.66
N PHE A 94 9.46 -14.34 16.64
CA PHE A 94 9.84 -15.74 16.76
C PHE A 94 11.09 -15.93 17.62
N VAL A 95 11.26 -17.17 18.10
CA VAL A 95 12.50 -17.65 18.73
C VAL A 95 13.14 -18.70 17.83
N VAL A 96 14.46 -18.65 17.69
CA VAL A 96 15.20 -19.62 16.87
C VAL A 96 15.49 -20.87 17.70
N LEU A 97 14.95 -22.01 17.28
CA LEU A 97 15.23 -23.32 17.86
C LEU A 97 15.88 -24.23 16.83
N ARG A 98 16.78 -25.10 17.29
CA ARG A 98 17.35 -26.16 16.46
C ARG A 98 16.46 -27.40 16.54
N TYR A 99 15.83 -27.76 15.42
CA TYR A 99 15.06 -29.00 15.29
C TYR A 99 15.99 -30.17 14.92
N LEU A 100 15.96 -31.24 15.72
CA LEU A 100 16.69 -32.49 15.48
C LEU A 100 15.71 -33.63 15.17
N ILE A 101 16.07 -34.50 14.23
CA ILE A 101 15.36 -35.75 13.93
C ILE A 101 16.32 -36.89 14.21
N LYS A 102 15.89 -37.86 15.03
CA LYS A 102 16.63 -39.09 15.27
C LYS A 102 16.38 -40.05 14.10
N TYR A 103 17.44 -40.55 13.51
CA TYR A 103 17.42 -41.62 12.52
C TYR A 103 17.44 -42.99 13.20
#